data_AF-A0AAV8DPE5-F1
#
_entry.id   AF-A0AAV8DPE5-F1
#
_cell.length_a   1.000
_cell.length_b   1.000
_cell.length_c   1.000
_cell.angle_alpha   90.00
_cell.angle_beta   90.00
_cell.angle_gamma   90.00
#
_symmetry.space_group_name_H-M   'P 1'
#
loop_
_entity.id
_entity.type
_entity.pdbx_description
1 polymer ?
#
loop_
_entity_poly.entity_id
_entity_poly.type
_entity_poly.pdbx_seq_one_letter_code
_entity_poly.pdbx_strand_id
1 'polypeptide(L)'
;MPPASLLFSSPLSSSPCLPRRGPSIILCSSVPIRRNANLRRRDLVLLGLTSSFIFSGPTSDSLAAVSSDQDVKMDMLMDDINAYSFLYPIELPDKNFSFKWVESRKPERYSSAAPLSPDARQRIVSERVDMIHNLVISVSIGPPNLRFLKSNDKSAWKAKDVADSILSDKSALRVTTGQRMAESSVLDAHSDIVGGEPYWFYEYIVRKSPTISVQEPNLYRRNLAVTAERDGYLYSLNASTLSKQWEQIGPFLEKTVASFRLLPPTENYVPPYKDPWRFW
;
A
#
# COMPACT_ATOMS: atom_id res chain seq x y z
N MET A 1 62.46 1.86 -17.76
CA MET A 1 62.28 3.22 -18.32
C MET A 1 61.08 3.88 -17.64
N PRO A 2 61.22 5.12 -17.13
CA PRO A 2 60.17 5.89 -16.44
C PRO A 2 59.37 6.77 -17.47
N PRO A 3 58.62 7.81 -17.07
CA PRO A 3 57.26 7.80 -16.49
C PRO A 3 56.30 8.77 -17.25
N ALA A 4 55.04 8.90 -16.84
CA ALA A 4 54.31 10.18 -16.97
C ALA A 4 53.05 10.23 -16.09
N SER A 5 53.10 11.12 -15.10
CA SER A 5 52.00 11.59 -14.25
C SER A 5 51.37 12.83 -14.90
N LEU A 6 50.05 12.99 -14.86
CA LEU A 6 49.41 14.32 -14.93
C LEU A 6 48.18 14.40 -14.02
N LEU A 7 48.27 15.32 -13.07
CA LEU A 7 47.22 15.92 -12.24
C LEU A 7 46.53 17.04 -13.02
N PHE A 8 45.22 17.23 -12.87
CA PHE A 8 44.49 18.53 -12.96
C PHE A 8 43.09 18.29 -12.36
N SER A 9 42.79 18.70 -11.12
CA SER A 9 42.33 20.03 -10.66
C SER A 9 40.92 20.42 -11.16
N SER A 10 39.96 20.44 -10.23
CA SER A 10 38.61 21.02 -10.34
C SER A 10 38.63 22.55 -10.47
N PRO A 11 37.50 23.20 -10.82
CA PRO A 11 36.75 23.87 -9.75
C PRO A 11 35.21 23.90 -9.91
N LEU A 12 34.56 24.17 -8.77
CA LEU A 12 33.15 24.53 -8.61
C LEU A 12 32.77 25.83 -9.36
N SER A 13 31.51 25.94 -9.78
CA SER A 13 30.82 27.24 -9.81
C SER A 13 29.30 27.08 -9.63
N SER A 14 28.83 27.61 -8.51
CA SER A 14 27.45 27.90 -8.12
C SER A 14 26.93 29.18 -8.79
N SER A 15 25.63 29.25 -9.11
CA SER A 15 24.77 30.44 -8.86
C SER A 15 23.28 30.17 -9.21
N PRO A 16 22.33 30.63 -8.36
CA PRO A 16 20.88 30.47 -8.52
C PRO A 16 20.23 31.71 -9.16
N CYS A 17 19.03 31.57 -9.74
CA CYS A 17 18.18 32.69 -10.12
C CYS A 17 16.73 32.49 -9.62
N LEU A 18 16.24 33.51 -8.93
CA LEU A 18 14.95 33.65 -8.24
C LEU A 18 13.75 33.82 -9.19
N PRO A 19 12.50 33.61 -8.70
CA PRO A 19 11.28 33.70 -9.49
C PRO A 19 10.73 35.14 -9.58
N ARG A 20 10.13 35.49 -10.73
CA ARG A 20 9.35 36.72 -10.90
C ARG A 20 7.89 36.49 -10.48
N ARG A 21 7.43 37.28 -9.50
CA ARG A 21 6.01 37.53 -9.20
C ARG A 21 5.42 38.56 -10.18
N GLY A 22 4.14 38.38 -10.51
CA GLY A 22 3.26 39.39 -11.09
C GLY A 22 1.80 39.12 -10.66
N PRO A 23 1.04 40.10 -10.14
CA PRO A 23 -0.21 39.90 -9.40
C PRO A 23 -1.48 40.16 -10.25
N SER A 24 -2.68 39.82 -9.75
CA SER A 24 -3.80 40.77 -9.56
C SER A 24 -5.24 40.17 -9.50
N ILE A 25 -5.99 40.63 -8.47
CA ILE A 25 -7.42 41.08 -8.46
C ILE A 25 -8.52 39.99 -8.60
N ILE A 26 -9.29 39.59 -7.57
CA ILE A 26 -10.40 40.24 -6.80
C ILE A 26 -11.62 40.64 -7.67
N LEU A 27 -12.80 39.99 -7.50
CA LEU A 27 -13.99 40.53 -6.81
C LEU A 27 -15.25 39.65 -7.00
N CYS A 28 -16.12 39.78 -6.01
CA CYS A 28 -17.28 39.05 -5.56
C CYS A 28 -18.58 39.08 -6.42
N SER A 29 -19.44 38.11 -6.09
CA SER A 29 -20.89 38.19 -5.78
C SER A 29 -21.86 38.72 -6.85
N SER A 30 -22.98 38.02 -7.07
CA SER A 30 -24.16 38.12 -6.19
C SER A 30 -25.37 37.35 -6.77
N VAL A 31 -26.15 36.82 -5.84
CA VAL A 31 -27.42 36.09 -5.99
C VAL A 31 -28.56 37.03 -6.41
N PRO A 32 -29.58 36.55 -7.16
CA PRO A 32 -30.90 37.14 -7.11
C PRO A 32 -31.88 36.28 -6.30
N ILE A 33 -32.46 36.92 -5.29
CA ILE A 33 -33.67 36.56 -4.56
C ILE A 33 -34.89 36.90 -5.42
N ARG A 34 -35.95 36.05 -5.42
CA ARG A 34 -37.39 36.40 -5.32
C ARG A 34 -38.24 35.12 -5.41
N ARG A 35 -38.93 34.70 -4.34
CA ARG A 35 -40.23 35.13 -3.76
C ARG A 35 -41.41 34.25 -4.21
N ASN A 36 -41.80 33.39 -3.27
CA ASN A 36 -43.13 33.11 -2.72
C ASN A 36 -44.33 32.71 -3.60
N ALA A 37 -44.86 31.56 -3.17
CA ALA A 37 -46.25 31.27 -2.78
C ALA A 37 -47.27 30.97 -3.87
N ASN A 38 -47.81 29.75 -3.82
CA ASN A 38 -49.26 29.53 -3.81
C ASN A 38 -49.62 28.18 -3.17
N LEU A 39 -50.34 28.26 -2.05
CA LEU A 39 -51.06 27.20 -1.34
C LEU A 39 -52.51 27.17 -1.84
N ARG A 40 -53.01 26.04 -2.37
CA ARG A 40 -54.43 25.61 -2.38
C ARG A 40 -54.43 24.08 -2.53
N ARG A 41 -54.78 23.25 -1.55
CA ARG A 41 -56.02 23.00 -0.78
C ARG A 41 -57.10 22.22 -1.58
N ARG A 42 -57.23 20.93 -1.20
CA ARG A 42 -58.35 19.96 -1.28
C ARG A 42 -58.67 19.32 -2.65
N ASP A 43 -58.57 17.99 -2.70
CA ASP A 43 -59.74 17.11 -2.52
C ASP A 43 -59.34 15.72 -2.02
N LEU A 44 -60.19 15.19 -1.13
CA LEU A 44 -60.08 13.93 -0.40
C LEU A 44 -61.21 13.03 -0.88
N VAL A 45 -60.90 11.85 -1.43
CA VAL A 45 -61.87 10.74 -1.53
C VAL A 45 -61.16 9.43 -1.17
N LEU A 46 -61.72 8.76 -0.16
CA LEU A 46 -61.38 7.45 0.38
C LEU A 46 -61.91 6.31 -0.53
N LEU A 47 -61.16 5.20 -0.65
CA LEU A 47 -61.56 3.80 -0.39
C LEU A 47 -60.72 2.80 -1.21
N GLY A 48 -60.31 1.69 -0.55
CA GLY A 48 -59.80 0.49 -1.22
C GLY A 48 -58.89 -0.39 -0.35
N LEU A 49 -59.48 -1.17 0.56
CA LEU A 49 -58.83 -2.20 1.38
C LEU A 49 -58.31 -3.36 0.52
N THR A 50 -57.09 -3.89 0.77
CA THR A 50 -56.80 -5.34 0.73
C THR A 50 -55.43 -5.73 1.34
N SER A 51 -55.53 -6.52 2.41
CA SER A 51 -54.69 -7.63 2.92
C SER A 51 -53.15 -7.55 2.97
N SER A 52 -52.66 -7.61 4.21
CA SER A 52 -51.31 -7.92 4.67
C SER A 52 -50.90 -9.37 4.40
N PHE A 53 -49.67 -9.58 3.91
CA PHE A 53 -48.93 -10.83 4.13
C PHE A 53 -47.62 -10.49 4.84
N ILE A 54 -47.54 -10.83 6.13
CA ILE A 54 -46.31 -10.80 6.92
C ILE A 54 -45.63 -12.15 6.68
N PHE A 55 -44.51 -12.15 5.95
CA PHE A 55 -43.62 -13.31 5.94
C PHE A 55 -42.66 -13.17 7.12
N SER A 56 -43.01 -13.82 8.22
CA SER A 56 -42.14 -14.04 9.37
C SER A 56 -41.09 -15.08 8.98
N GLY A 57 -39.88 -14.64 8.62
CA GLY A 57 -38.72 -15.52 8.49
C GLY A 57 -38.12 -15.83 9.87
N PRO A 58 -37.71 -17.08 10.15
CA PRO A 58 -37.15 -17.44 11.46
C PRO A 58 -35.76 -16.81 11.65
N THR A 59 -35.59 -16.09 12.76
CA THR A 59 -34.30 -15.74 13.32
C THR A 59 -33.59 -17.02 13.74
N SER A 60 -32.60 -17.45 12.97
CA SER A 60 -31.67 -18.48 13.43
C SER A 60 -30.54 -17.78 14.18
N ASP A 61 -30.64 -17.80 15.51
CA ASP A 61 -29.50 -17.62 16.39
C ASP A 61 -28.41 -18.62 16.01
N SER A 62 -27.28 -18.13 15.55
CA SER A 62 -26.00 -18.83 15.60
C SER A 62 -25.02 -17.92 16.32
N LEU A 63 -25.20 -17.84 17.63
CA LEU A 63 -24.27 -17.25 18.57
C LEU A 63 -23.10 -18.24 18.75
N ALA A 64 -22.11 -18.15 17.86
CA ALA A 64 -20.78 -18.68 18.11
C ALA A 64 -19.89 -17.50 18.55
N ALA A 65 -19.82 -17.29 19.85
CA ALA A 65 -18.72 -16.61 20.53
C ALA A 65 -17.39 -17.31 20.10
N VAL A 66 -16.24 -16.70 19.85
CA VAL A 66 -15.55 -15.55 20.46
C VAL A 66 -14.45 -15.13 19.49
N SER A 67 -14.43 -13.86 19.11
CA SER A 67 -13.24 -13.03 19.25
C SER A 67 -13.75 -11.63 19.52
N SER A 68 -13.59 -11.16 20.75
CA SER A 68 -13.82 -9.76 21.08
C SER A 68 -13.11 -8.91 20.03
N ASP A 69 -13.86 -8.13 19.24
CA ASP A 69 -13.28 -7.03 18.48
C ASP A 69 -12.74 -6.05 19.53
N GLN A 70 -11.50 -6.29 19.92
CA GLN A 70 -10.60 -5.28 20.38
C GLN A 70 -10.52 -4.29 19.22
N ASP A 71 -11.38 -3.26 19.25
CA ASP A 71 -11.47 -2.25 18.22
C ASP A 71 -10.15 -1.47 18.15
N VAL A 72 -9.20 -2.03 17.41
CA VAL A 72 -7.98 -1.32 17.03
C VAL A 72 -8.39 -0.13 16.21
N LYS A 73 -7.93 1.03 16.65
CA LYS A 73 -8.13 2.26 15.92
C LYS A 73 -7.25 2.23 14.69
N MET A 74 -7.88 2.10 13.53
CA MET A 74 -7.23 2.16 12.23
C MET A 74 -7.43 3.56 11.62
N ASP A 75 -6.45 4.01 10.84
CA ASP A 75 -6.62 5.13 9.93
C ASP A 75 -6.73 4.64 8.50
N MET A 76 -7.26 5.48 7.60
CA MET A 76 -7.29 5.20 6.17
C MET A 76 -6.25 6.02 5.43
N LEU A 77 -5.44 5.33 4.64
CA LEU A 77 -4.62 5.93 3.61
C LEU A 77 -5.32 5.88 2.27
N MET A 78 -5.30 7.00 1.55
CA MET A 78 -5.71 7.11 0.16
C MET A 78 -4.60 7.79 -0.66
N ASP A 79 -4.24 7.17 -1.77
CA ASP A 79 -3.27 7.71 -2.74
C ASP A 79 -3.98 7.92 -4.08
N ASP A 80 -4.29 9.18 -4.38
CA ASP A 80 -5.00 9.57 -5.61
C ASP A 80 -4.14 9.45 -6.87
N ILE A 81 -2.82 9.56 -6.73
CA ILE A 81 -1.88 9.51 -7.86
C ILE A 81 -1.77 8.09 -8.39
N ASN A 82 -1.71 7.12 -7.47
CA ASN A 82 -1.57 5.70 -7.79
C ASN A 82 -2.89 4.93 -7.67
N ALA A 83 -3.96 5.63 -7.27
CA ALA A 83 -5.31 5.15 -7.11
C ALA A 83 -5.40 3.84 -6.31
N TYR A 84 -4.92 3.87 -5.06
CA TYR A 84 -5.11 2.78 -4.09
C TYR A 84 -5.42 3.32 -2.69
N SER A 85 -5.96 2.45 -1.84
CA SER A 85 -6.19 2.73 -0.42
C SER A 85 -5.89 1.52 0.45
N PHE A 86 -5.57 1.75 1.72
CA PHE A 86 -5.52 0.72 2.75
C PHE A 86 -5.70 1.33 4.14
N LEU A 87 -6.11 0.50 5.09
CA LEU A 87 -6.16 0.84 6.51
C LEU A 87 -4.85 0.47 7.20
N TYR A 88 -4.42 1.27 8.18
CA TYR A 88 -3.24 0.97 9.00
C TYR A 88 -3.50 1.27 10.48
N PRO A 89 -2.91 0.51 11.41
CA PRO A 89 -3.23 0.64 12.84
C PRO A 89 -2.57 1.87 13.47
N ILE A 90 -3.32 2.65 14.27
CA ILE A 90 -2.83 3.85 15.00
C ILE A 90 -2.68 3.57 16.49
N GLU A 91 -3.65 2.90 17.10
CA GLU A 91 -3.70 2.63 18.54
C GLU A 91 -4.29 1.24 18.80
N LEU A 92 -3.69 0.50 19.74
CA LEU A 92 -4.26 -0.74 20.26
C LEU A 92 -5.12 -0.47 21.50
N PRO A 93 -6.23 -1.20 21.70
CA PRO A 93 -7.21 -0.89 22.75
C PRO A 93 -6.73 -1.15 24.18
N ASP A 94 -5.92 -2.19 24.41
CA ASP A 94 -5.66 -2.69 25.77
C ASP A 94 -4.34 -2.25 26.39
N LYS A 95 -3.55 -1.46 25.65
CA LYS A 95 -2.22 -1.01 26.08
C LYS A 95 -2.09 0.40 25.52
N ASN A 96 -1.53 1.35 26.26
CA ASN A 96 -1.14 2.69 25.78
C ASN A 96 -0.08 2.62 24.64
N PHE A 97 -0.40 1.85 23.61
CA PHE A 97 0.43 1.40 22.52
C PHE A 97 -0.12 2.15 21.32
N SER A 98 0.53 3.29 21.07
CA SER A 98 0.28 4.10 19.89
C SER A 98 1.43 3.89 18.93
N PHE A 99 1.11 3.63 17.67
CA PHE A 99 2.11 3.55 16.63
C PHE A 99 2.61 4.96 16.29
N LYS A 100 3.93 5.13 16.20
CA LYS A 100 4.56 6.40 15.81
C LYS A 100 5.03 6.29 14.37
N TRP A 101 4.07 6.30 13.45
CA TRP A 101 4.34 6.22 12.02
C TRP A 101 5.11 7.43 11.53
N VAL A 102 6.25 7.16 10.90
CA VAL A 102 7.01 8.13 10.11
C VAL A 102 6.87 7.75 8.65
N GLU A 103 6.40 8.70 7.84
CA GLU A 103 6.41 8.57 6.39
C GLU A 103 7.83 8.73 5.88
N SER A 104 8.47 7.61 5.54
CA SER A 104 9.81 7.56 4.97
C SER A 104 9.80 8.04 3.51
N ARG A 105 8.72 7.71 2.78
CA ARG A 105 8.54 8.04 1.36
C ARG A 105 7.14 8.57 1.12
N LYS A 106 7.03 9.81 0.66
CA LYS A 106 5.76 10.42 0.23
C LYS A 106 5.34 9.85 -1.14
N PRO A 107 4.03 9.60 -1.35
CA PRO A 107 3.47 9.16 -2.63
C PRO A 107 3.76 10.06 -3.85
N GLU A 108 4.21 11.30 -3.63
CA GLU A 108 4.41 12.31 -4.67
C GLU A 108 5.49 11.93 -5.71
N ARG A 109 6.45 11.06 -5.36
CA ARG A 109 7.51 10.56 -6.27
C ARG A 109 7.84 9.10 -6.00
N TYR A 110 7.80 8.26 -7.04
CA TYR A 110 7.95 6.80 -6.99
C TYR A 110 9.31 6.27 -6.51
N SER A 111 10.39 7.06 -6.52
CA SER A 111 11.65 6.75 -5.81
C SER A 111 12.64 7.90 -5.94
N SER A 112 13.39 8.20 -4.87
CA SER A 112 14.61 9.04 -4.88
C SER A 112 15.90 8.21 -4.81
N ALA A 113 15.81 6.88 -4.96
CA ALA A 113 16.96 5.98 -4.92
C ALA A 113 17.05 5.14 -6.19
N ALA A 114 18.27 5.06 -6.74
CA ALA A 114 18.63 4.18 -7.83
C ALA A 114 18.28 2.71 -7.49
N PRO A 115 17.90 1.88 -8.47
CA PRO A 115 17.61 0.48 -8.24
C PRO A 115 18.82 -0.22 -7.61
N LEU A 116 18.59 -0.96 -6.52
CA LEU A 116 19.65 -1.68 -5.79
C LEU A 116 20.17 -2.91 -6.56
N SER A 117 19.49 -3.29 -7.65
CA SER A 117 19.94 -4.28 -8.63
C SER A 117 19.43 -3.95 -10.03
N PRO A 118 20.14 -4.36 -11.11
CA PRO A 118 19.64 -4.24 -12.48
C PRO A 118 18.26 -4.89 -12.69
N ASP A 119 17.95 -5.92 -11.89
CA ASP A 119 16.71 -6.68 -11.92
C ASP A 119 15.65 -6.13 -10.93
N ALA A 120 15.93 -5.07 -10.15
CA ALA A 120 14.98 -4.50 -9.19
C ALA A 120 13.87 -3.70 -9.90
N ARG A 121 12.82 -4.39 -10.34
CA ARG A 121 11.69 -3.80 -11.07
C ARG A 121 10.60 -3.22 -10.18
N GLN A 122 10.55 -3.62 -8.90
CA GLN A 122 9.57 -3.13 -7.94
C GLN A 122 10.05 -1.84 -7.27
N ARG A 123 9.24 -0.78 -7.33
CA ARG A 123 9.57 0.55 -6.77
C ARG A 123 8.64 0.90 -5.63
N ILE A 124 9.22 1.33 -4.49
CA ILE A 124 8.44 1.69 -3.29
C ILE A 124 7.88 3.10 -3.45
N VAL A 125 6.56 3.20 -3.50
CA VAL A 125 5.83 4.46 -3.73
C VAL A 125 5.35 5.11 -2.43
N SER A 126 5.14 4.30 -1.41
CA SER A 126 4.67 4.75 -0.10
C SER A 126 5.29 3.86 0.95
N GLU A 127 5.83 4.46 2.01
CA GLU A 127 6.44 3.73 3.10
C GLU A 127 6.20 4.42 4.44
N ARG A 128 5.66 3.68 5.39
CA ARG A 128 5.49 4.06 6.79
C ARG A 128 6.29 3.12 7.66
N VAL A 129 7.08 3.72 8.54
CA VAL A 129 7.93 2.98 9.48
C VAL A 129 7.59 3.43 10.89
N ASP A 130 7.34 2.48 11.78
CA ASP A 130 7.39 2.71 13.23
C ASP A 130 8.74 2.22 13.73
N MET A 131 9.62 3.16 14.06
CA MET A 131 10.97 2.84 14.54
C MET A 131 10.97 2.29 15.97
N ILE A 132 9.98 2.64 16.79
CA ILE A 132 9.86 2.19 18.17
C ILE A 132 9.49 0.71 18.18
N HIS A 133 8.49 0.35 17.38
CA HIS A 133 7.95 -1.01 17.34
C HIS A 133 8.47 -1.86 16.18
N ASN A 134 9.42 -1.34 15.38
CA ASN A 134 10.04 -2.05 14.26
C ASN A 134 9.06 -2.54 13.18
N LEU A 135 8.05 -1.73 12.88
CA LEU A 135 7.03 -2.04 11.88
C LEU A 135 7.30 -1.30 10.59
N VAL A 136 6.98 -1.95 9.48
CA VAL A 136 7.04 -1.33 8.16
C VAL A 136 5.81 -1.72 7.38
N ILE A 137 5.11 -0.71 6.85
CA ILE A 137 4.08 -0.86 5.85
C ILE A 137 4.57 -0.13 4.59
N SER A 138 4.62 -0.83 3.47
CA SER A 138 5.08 -0.25 2.22
C SER A 138 4.24 -0.72 1.04
N VAL A 139 4.05 0.17 0.07
CA VAL A 139 3.46 -0.16 -1.22
C VAL A 139 4.54 -0.08 -2.28
N SER A 140 4.65 -1.12 -3.09
CA SER A 140 5.53 -1.15 -4.25
C SER A 140 4.75 -1.41 -5.53
N ILE A 141 5.19 -0.76 -6.61
CA ILE A 141 4.61 -0.91 -7.94
C ILE A 141 5.72 -1.29 -8.91
N GLY A 142 5.45 -2.27 -9.78
CA GLY A 142 6.40 -2.67 -10.82
C GLY A 142 5.81 -3.70 -11.78
N PRO A 143 6.44 -3.89 -12.95
CA PRO A 143 6.00 -4.88 -13.91
C PRO A 143 6.13 -6.31 -13.36
N PRO A 144 5.34 -7.27 -13.88
CA PRO A 144 5.45 -8.68 -13.51
C PRO A 144 6.78 -9.30 -13.94
N ASN A 145 7.26 -10.27 -13.15
CA ASN A 145 8.44 -11.03 -13.52
C ASN A 145 8.09 -12.19 -14.44
N LEU A 146 8.39 -12.05 -15.74
CA LEU A 146 8.15 -13.09 -16.75
C LEU A 146 8.88 -14.42 -16.51
N ARG A 147 9.88 -14.46 -15.62
CA ARG A 147 10.51 -15.73 -15.19
C ARG A 147 9.52 -16.62 -14.43
N PHE A 148 8.58 -16.01 -13.70
CA PHE A 148 7.55 -16.69 -12.89
C PHE A 148 6.18 -16.59 -13.56
N LEU A 149 5.78 -15.39 -13.96
CA LEU A 149 4.48 -15.08 -14.56
C LEU A 149 4.58 -15.09 -16.08
N LYS A 150 4.51 -16.29 -16.68
CA LYS A 150 4.72 -16.48 -18.14
C LYS A 150 3.53 -16.08 -19.01
N SER A 151 2.32 -16.14 -18.45
CA SER A 151 1.09 -15.80 -19.17
C SER A 151 0.74 -14.33 -18.96
N ASN A 152 0.17 -13.68 -19.97
CA ASN A 152 -0.46 -12.36 -19.81
C ASN A 152 -1.86 -12.45 -19.17
N ASP A 153 -2.44 -13.64 -19.12
CA ASP A 153 -3.71 -13.87 -18.44
C ASP A 153 -3.47 -14.01 -16.94
N LYS A 154 -3.88 -12.99 -16.18
CA LYS A 154 -3.76 -12.93 -14.74
C LYS A 154 -4.62 -13.97 -14.02
N SER A 155 -5.73 -14.42 -14.61
CA SER A 155 -6.60 -15.42 -13.97
C SER A 155 -5.90 -16.79 -13.83
N ALA A 156 -4.87 -17.04 -14.65
CA ALA A 156 -4.06 -18.24 -14.61
C ALA A 156 -2.92 -18.19 -13.57
N TRP A 157 -2.67 -17.03 -12.95
CA TRP A 157 -1.54 -16.86 -12.02
C TRP A 157 -1.84 -17.45 -10.64
N LYS A 158 -0.94 -18.30 -10.15
CA LYS A 158 -1.00 -18.82 -8.78
C LYS A 158 -0.44 -17.79 -7.82
N ALA A 159 -1.04 -17.69 -6.63
CA ALA A 159 -0.60 -16.77 -5.58
C ALA A 159 0.89 -16.92 -5.24
N LYS A 160 1.37 -18.16 -5.17
CA LYS A 160 2.79 -18.45 -4.92
C LYS A 160 3.70 -17.91 -6.02
N ASP A 161 3.32 -18.07 -7.30
CA ASP A 161 4.12 -17.58 -8.43
C ASP A 161 4.19 -16.04 -8.44
N VAL A 162 3.09 -15.39 -8.04
CA VAL A 162 3.04 -13.92 -7.85
C VAL A 162 3.93 -13.49 -6.68
N ALA A 163 3.89 -14.20 -5.55
CA ALA A 163 4.75 -13.94 -4.41
C ALA A 163 6.24 -14.08 -4.81
N ASP A 164 6.62 -15.18 -5.46
CA ASP A 164 7.98 -15.43 -5.91
C ASP A 164 8.45 -14.39 -6.95
N SER A 165 7.56 -13.96 -7.85
CA SER A 165 7.80 -12.84 -8.77
C SER A 165 8.19 -11.57 -8.02
N ILE A 166 7.39 -11.13 -7.04
CA ILE A 166 7.67 -9.92 -6.26
C ILE A 166 8.92 -10.06 -5.39
N LEU A 167 9.11 -11.20 -4.73
CA LEU A 167 10.23 -11.43 -3.81
C LEU A 167 11.57 -11.52 -4.56
N SER A 168 11.58 -12.09 -5.76
CA SER A 168 12.78 -12.12 -6.60
C SER A 168 13.29 -10.71 -6.94
N ASP A 169 12.38 -9.76 -7.16
CA ASP A 169 12.70 -8.37 -7.50
C ASP A 169 13.04 -7.51 -6.27
N LYS A 170 12.54 -7.90 -5.08
CA LYS A 170 12.90 -7.26 -3.79
C LYS A 170 14.24 -7.75 -3.24
N SER A 171 14.69 -8.94 -3.64
CA SER A 171 15.99 -9.47 -3.20
C SER A 171 17.12 -8.63 -3.81
N ALA A 172 17.73 -7.78 -2.97
CA ALA A 172 18.91 -7.02 -3.38
C ALA A 172 20.03 -7.98 -3.81
N LEU A 173 20.80 -7.56 -4.81
CA LEU A 173 21.99 -8.27 -5.30
C LEU A 173 22.80 -8.91 -4.18
N ARG A 174 23.35 -10.09 -4.47
CA ARG A 174 24.47 -10.70 -3.73
C ARG A 174 25.53 -9.64 -3.50
N VAL A 175 25.58 -9.04 -2.33
CA VAL A 175 26.73 -8.22 -1.94
C VAL A 175 27.89 -9.19 -1.76
N THR A 176 29.01 -8.85 -2.37
CA THR A 176 30.26 -9.61 -2.53
C THR A 176 30.58 -10.60 -1.41
N THR A 177 31.18 -11.74 -1.80
CA THR A 177 31.74 -12.84 -1.00
C THR A 177 31.93 -12.50 0.49
N GLY A 178 30.87 -12.68 1.28
CA GLY A 178 30.87 -12.42 2.73
C GLY A 178 29.65 -11.66 3.27
N GLN A 179 28.87 -10.95 2.45
CA GLN A 179 27.72 -10.18 2.93
C GLN A 179 26.35 -10.75 2.49
N ARG A 180 25.76 -11.46 3.46
CA ARG A 180 24.32 -11.59 3.79
C ARG A 180 23.35 -11.64 2.59
N MET A 181 23.03 -12.85 2.13
CA MET A 181 21.78 -13.13 1.43
C MET A 181 20.61 -12.87 2.40
N ALA A 182 19.66 -12.03 2.00
CA ALA A 182 18.34 -12.02 2.63
C ALA A 182 17.59 -13.26 2.13
N GLU A 183 17.75 -14.39 2.84
CA GLU A 183 16.97 -15.59 2.57
C GLU A 183 15.50 -15.28 2.89
N SER A 184 14.69 -15.17 1.84
CA SER A 184 13.23 -15.03 1.93
C SER A 184 12.58 -16.38 1.67
N SER A 185 11.59 -16.74 2.49
CA SER A 185 10.80 -17.97 2.32
C SER A 185 9.32 -17.65 2.43
N VAL A 186 8.54 -18.09 1.43
CA VAL A 186 7.07 -18.00 1.43
C VAL A 186 6.50 -19.10 2.32
N LEU A 187 5.66 -18.72 3.27
CA LEU A 187 5.02 -19.60 4.25
C LEU A 187 3.62 -20.01 3.82
N ASP A 188 2.83 -19.04 3.35
CA ASP A 188 1.48 -19.24 2.83
C ASP A 188 1.25 -18.35 1.61
N ALA A 189 0.39 -18.80 0.69
CA ALA A 189 -0.07 -18.00 -0.43
C ALA A 189 -1.44 -18.47 -0.93
N HIS A 190 -2.38 -17.54 -1.03
CA HIS A 190 -3.73 -17.78 -1.53
C HIS A 190 -4.21 -16.59 -2.38
N SER A 191 -5.34 -16.77 -3.05
CA SER A 191 -5.93 -15.75 -3.93
C SER A 191 -7.41 -15.62 -3.66
N ASP A 192 -7.90 -14.38 -3.62
CA ASP A 192 -9.32 -14.07 -3.51
C ASP A 192 -9.75 -13.12 -4.62
N ILE A 193 -11.07 -13.06 -4.86
CA ILE A 193 -11.67 -12.12 -5.80
C ILE A 193 -12.24 -10.94 -5.01
N VAL A 194 -11.75 -9.74 -5.29
CA VAL A 194 -12.16 -8.49 -4.65
C VAL A 194 -12.62 -7.52 -5.72
N GLY A 195 -13.91 -7.19 -5.73
CA GLY A 195 -14.48 -6.27 -6.73
C GLY A 195 -14.40 -6.80 -8.17
N GLY A 196 -14.41 -8.13 -8.35
CA GLY A 196 -14.28 -8.78 -9.66
C GLY A 196 -12.84 -8.98 -10.13
N GLU A 197 -11.85 -8.50 -9.39
CA GLU A 197 -10.43 -8.60 -9.71
C GLU A 197 -9.71 -9.57 -8.78
N PRO A 198 -8.72 -10.34 -9.27
CA PRO A 198 -7.94 -11.24 -8.43
C PRO A 198 -6.93 -10.47 -7.56
N TYR A 199 -6.88 -10.83 -6.28
CA TYR A 199 -5.90 -10.35 -5.31
C TYR A 199 -5.15 -11.57 -4.77
N TRP A 200 -3.82 -11.51 -4.75
CA TRP A 200 -2.97 -12.58 -4.25
C TRP A 200 -2.38 -12.19 -2.92
N PHE A 201 -2.74 -12.93 -1.89
CA PHE A 201 -2.30 -12.77 -0.51
C PHE A 201 -1.21 -13.78 -0.22
N TYR A 202 -0.18 -13.36 0.50
CA TYR A 202 0.90 -14.25 0.86
C TYR A 202 1.63 -13.78 2.10
N GLU A 203 2.15 -14.76 2.82
CA GLU A 203 2.95 -14.58 4.01
C GLU A 203 4.37 -15.07 3.74
N TYR A 204 5.36 -14.32 4.18
CA TYR A 204 6.75 -14.71 4.02
C TYR A 204 7.65 -14.19 5.15
N ILE A 205 8.73 -14.92 5.40
CA ILE A 205 9.77 -14.53 6.34
C ILE A 205 11.01 -14.07 5.59
N VAL A 206 11.69 -13.08 6.16
CA VAL A 206 13.01 -12.62 5.70
C VAL A 206 13.97 -12.75 6.86
N ARG A 207 15.07 -13.48 6.65
CA ARG A 207 16.16 -13.56 7.62
C ARG A 207 16.84 -12.21 7.71
N LYS A 208 16.72 -11.55 8.86
CA LYS A 208 17.52 -10.37 9.13
C LYS A 208 18.89 -10.80 9.59
N SER A 209 19.82 -9.93 9.27
CA SER A 209 21.20 -10.15 9.59
C SER A 209 21.46 -9.52 10.97
N PRO A 210 22.16 -10.20 11.91
CA PRO A 210 22.26 -9.73 13.29
C PRO A 210 22.71 -8.27 13.33
N THR A 211 21.92 -7.40 13.97
CA THR A 211 22.27 -6.01 14.25
C THR A 211 23.07 -5.95 15.53
N ILE A 212 23.98 -4.98 15.64
CA ILE A 212 24.93 -4.83 16.75
C ILE A 212 24.24 -4.84 18.14
N SER A 213 22.99 -4.37 18.21
CA SER A 213 22.20 -4.30 19.44
C SER A 213 21.42 -5.57 19.83
N VAL A 214 21.28 -6.55 18.92
CA VAL A 214 20.54 -7.80 19.19
C VAL A 214 21.30 -8.96 18.55
N GLN A 215 22.24 -9.51 19.32
CA GLN A 215 22.94 -10.76 18.98
C GLN A 215 22.08 -11.96 19.36
N GLU A 216 20.91 -12.09 18.74
CA GLU A 216 20.16 -13.34 18.84
C GLU A 216 20.32 -14.13 17.55
N PRO A 217 20.75 -15.41 17.63
CA PRO A 217 20.62 -16.29 16.49
C PRO A 217 19.13 -16.41 16.18
N ASN A 218 18.72 -16.14 14.93
CA ASN A 218 17.34 -16.31 14.41
C ASN A 218 16.39 -15.10 14.50
N LEU A 219 16.89 -13.88 14.32
CA LEU A 219 16.01 -12.72 14.10
C LEU A 219 15.42 -12.75 12.67
N TYR A 220 14.14 -13.09 12.57
CA TYR A 220 13.38 -12.98 11.32
C TYR A 220 12.38 -11.83 11.39
N ARG A 221 12.07 -11.28 10.22
CA ARG A 221 10.92 -10.40 10.02
C ARG A 221 9.85 -11.21 9.30
N ARG A 222 8.65 -11.24 9.85
CA ARG A 222 7.47 -11.86 9.25
C ARG A 222 6.68 -10.77 8.53
N ASN A 223 6.24 -11.09 7.32
CA ASN A 223 5.61 -10.16 6.40
C ASN A 223 4.30 -10.76 5.91
N LEU A 224 3.27 -9.92 5.83
CA LEU A 224 2.05 -10.19 5.08
C LEU A 224 2.01 -9.23 3.91
N ALA A 225 1.62 -9.75 2.76
CA ALA A 225 1.47 -8.94 1.59
C ALA A 225 0.24 -9.33 0.80
N VAL A 226 -0.22 -8.36 0.03
CA VAL A 226 -1.26 -8.53 -0.97
C VAL A 226 -0.80 -7.85 -2.23
N THR A 227 -1.03 -8.51 -3.35
CA THR A 227 -0.72 -7.98 -4.68
C THR A 227 -1.98 -7.99 -5.52
N ALA A 228 -2.21 -6.91 -6.25
CA ALA A 228 -3.23 -6.81 -7.28
C ALA A 228 -2.58 -6.32 -8.58
N GLU A 229 -3.22 -6.60 -9.71
CA GLU A 229 -2.74 -6.18 -11.03
C GLU A 229 -3.64 -5.08 -11.60
N ARG A 230 -3.00 -4.07 -12.21
CA ARG A 230 -3.66 -3.05 -13.02
C ARG A 230 -2.74 -2.59 -14.14
N ASP A 231 -3.29 -2.48 -15.34
CA ASP A 231 -2.63 -1.93 -16.53
C ASP A 231 -1.28 -2.60 -16.88
N GLY A 232 -1.11 -3.88 -16.52
CA GLY A 232 0.13 -4.66 -16.70
C GLY A 232 1.14 -4.48 -15.57
N TYR A 233 0.77 -3.84 -14.45
CA TYR A 233 1.65 -3.58 -13.31
C TYR A 233 1.09 -4.20 -12.03
N LEU A 234 2.00 -4.72 -11.20
CA LEU A 234 1.70 -5.29 -9.90
C LEU A 234 1.78 -4.20 -8.84
N TYR A 235 0.69 -4.02 -8.09
CA TYR A 235 0.59 -3.16 -6.92
C TYR A 235 0.62 -4.05 -5.69
N SER A 236 1.70 -3.98 -4.91
CA SER A 236 1.96 -4.87 -3.78
C SER A 236 2.04 -4.07 -2.49
N LEU A 237 1.09 -4.26 -1.58
CA LEU A 237 1.16 -3.78 -0.20
C LEU A 237 1.88 -4.85 0.63
N ASN A 238 2.85 -4.43 1.43
CA ASN A 238 3.58 -5.27 2.36
C ASN A 238 3.53 -4.67 3.77
N ALA A 239 3.12 -5.47 4.74
CA ALA A 239 3.07 -5.11 6.16
C ALA A 239 3.93 -6.08 6.95
N SER A 240 4.81 -5.58 7.82
CA SER A 240 5.83 -6.42 8.45
C SER A 240 6.16 -6.03 9.89
N THR A 241 6.52 -7.04 10.68
CA THR A 241 6.96 -6.91 12.07
C THR A 241 8.04 -7.94 12.41
N LEU A 242 8.72 -7.76 13.55
CA LEU A 242 9.63 -8.77 14.07
C LEU A 242 8.86 -10.02 14.49
N SER A 243 9.41 -11.21 14.23
CA SER A 243 8.74 -12.46 14.58
C SER A 243 8.35 -12.57 16.06
N LYS A 244 9.11 -11.94 16.98
CA LYS A 244 8.78 -11.89 18.41
C LYS A 244 7.49 -11.14 18.73
N GLN A 245 7.13 -10.16 17.92
CA GLN A 245 5.94 -9.33 18.11
C GLN A 245 4.75 -9.85 17.30
N TRP A 246 4.93 -10.95 16.57
CA TRP A 246 3.92 -11.47 15.66
C TRP A 246 2.61 -11.79 16.33
N GLU A 247 2.64 -12.54 17.44
CA GLU A 247 1.41 -12.93 18.16
C GLU A 247 0.58 -11.72 18.60
N GLN A 248 1.24 -10.60 18.90
CA GLN A 248 0.56 -9.38 19.33
C GLN A 248 0.14 -8.49 18.15
N ILE A 249 0.95 -8.39 17.09
CA ILE A 249 0.77 -7.37 16.04
C ILE A 249 0.21 -7.98 14.74
N GLY A 250 0.49 -9.26 14.48
CA GLY A 250 0.11 -10.00 13.27
C GLY A 250 -1.35 -9.82 12.87
N PRO A 251 -2.34 -10.04 13.77
CA PRO A 251 -3.75 -9.88 13.45
C PRO A 251 -4.13 -8.48 12.92
N PHE A 252 -3.42 -7.44 13.35
CA PHE A 252 -3.68 -6.07 12.88
C PHE A 252 -3.03 -5.78 11.52
N LEU A 253 -1.92 -6.46 11.23
CA LEU A 253 -1.31 -6.43 9.89
C LEU A 253 -2.16 -7.24 8.89
N GLU A 254 -2.81 -8.32 9.32
CA GLU A 254 -3.80 -9.04 8.50
C GLU A 254 -4.96 -8.11 8.12
N LYS A 255 -5.53 -7.37 9.07
CA LYS A 255 -6.56 -6.34 8.79
C LYS A 255 -6.05 -5.28 7.81
N THR A 256 -4.79 -4.85 7.94
CA THR A 256 -4.15 -3.89 7.01
C THR A 256 -4.11 -4.45 5.59
N VAL A 257 -3.59 -5.67 5.42
CA VAL A 257 -3.45 -6.33 4.11
C VAL A 257 -4.81 -6.63 3.49
N ALA A 258 -5.76 -7.14 4.29
CA ALA A 258 -7.13 -7.42 3.85
C ALA A 258 -7.91 -6.17 3.39
N SER A 259 -7.51 -4.97 3.86
CA SER A 259 -8.15 -3.70 3.50
C SER A 259 -7.62 -3.05 2.21
N PHE A 260 -6.54 -3.57 1.62
CA PHE A 260 -5.93 -2.97 0.44
C PHE A 260 -6.88 -3.02 -0.76
N ARG A 261 -7.12 -1.87 -1.40
CA ARG A 261 -7.99 -1.77 -2.57
C ARG A 261 -7.35 -0.89 -3.62
N LEU A 262 -7.45 -1.33 -4.87
CA LEU A 262 -7.24 -0.50 -6.03
C LEU A 262 -8.50 0.35 -6.27
N LEU A 263 -8.37 1.67 -6.20
CA LEU A 263 -9.45 2.64 -6.37
C LEU A 263 -9.69 2.98 -7.85
N PRO A 264 -10.90 3.32 -8.27
CA PRO A 264 -11.13 3.77 -9.65
C PRO A 264 -10.17 4.90 -10.06
N PRO A 265 -9.54 4.84 -11.24
CA PRO A 265 -8.71 5.92 -11.75
C PRO A 265 -9.46 7.26 -11.76
N THR A 266 -8.84 8.30 -11.22
CA THR A 266 -9.34 9.68 -11.25
C THR A 266 -8.54 10.52 -12.26
N GLU A 267 -8.89 11.79 -12.42
CA GLU A 267 -8.08 12.73 -13.23
C GLU A 267 -6.64 12.87 -12.74
N ASN A 268 -6.39 12.58 -11.44
CA ASN A 268 -5.07 12.63 -10.82
C ASN A 268 -4.27 11.34 -11.02
N TYR A 269 -4.89 10.25 -11.48
CA TYR A 269 -4.21 8.98 -11.66
C TYR A 269 -3.14 9.09 -12.76
N VAL A 270 -1.92 8.68 -12.41
CA VAL A 270 -0.79 8.61 -13.34
C VAL A 270 -0.42 7.14 -13.51
N PRO A 271 -0.80 6.50 -14.64
CA PRO A 271 -0.48 5.11 -14.83
C PRO A 271 1.03 4.89 -15.00
N PRO A 272 1.56 3.75 -14.55
CA PRO A 272 3.00 3.49 -14.56
C PRO A 272 3.68 3.65 -15.93
N TYR A 273 2.99 3.31 -17.03
CA TYR A 273 3.53 3.40 -18.38
C TYR A 273 3.66 4.84 -18.93
N LYS A 274 2.92 5.81 -18.37
CA LYS A 274 2.89 7.20 -18.87
C LYS A 274 4.11 8.00 -18.44
N ASP A 275 4.72 7.63 -17.32
CA ASP A 275 5.94 8.26 -16.82
C ASP A 275 6.91 7.17 -16.34
N PRO A 276 7.57 6.44 -17.28
CA PRO A 276 8.48 5.36 -16.92
C PRO A 276 9.66 5.85 -16.09
N TRP A 277 10.06 7.12 -16.22
CA TRP A 277 11.15 7.74 -15.45
C TRP A 277 10.82 7.89 -13.96
N ARG A 278 9.55 7.79 -13.57
CA ARG A 278 9.18 7.55 -12.16
C ARG A 278 9.68 6.19 -11.64
N PHE A 279 9.90 5.23 -12.53
CA PHE A 279 10.33 3.86 -12.21
C PHE A 279 11.78 3.56 -12.56
N TRP A 280 12.51 4.45 -13.24
CA TRP A 280 13.90 4.22 -13.69
C TRP A 280 14.86 5.24 -13.09
#